data_AF-A0A523BEK3-F1
#
_entry.id   AF-A0A523BEK3-F1
#
_cell.length_a   1.000
_cell.length_b   1.000
_cell.length_c   1.000
_cell.angle_alpha   90.00
_cell.angle_beta   90.00
_cell.angle_gamma   90.00
#
_symmetry.space_group_name_H-M   'P 1'
#
loop_
_entity.id
_entity.type
_entity.pdbx_description
1 polymer ?
#
loop_
_entity_poly.entity_id
_entity_poly.type
_entity_poly.pdbx_seq_one_letter_code
_entity_poly.pdbx_strand_id
1 'polypeptide(L)'
;MRYSGVLLLLSAVYMIGMATGVQRTILSNVSIQLSGTNALFVFFLPLISFGFMKGLMGIVSSWIIELGGSRKSFIAGGVLYILGVTLLVTSRDITSLFLGNIFVGSGEGIVHSTAYCFLSSERRSAGAKIGSMESSVYFGYGTGALLAGVVASYLGLLNSFLISLLSSLTSTIIMANIRENRFIKSNTNESHSVYIIGLKSKTLIATYITAHASKMSDSVMWGFYPIILSSLGFSMPEIGLAQAVIMVSFSGSMPLAGKLSDAIGRRGPLLLGLIMNIIGLIGVATLTDHLLQLVISAVFGIGLGLYYPILPAMTADSVPEEARSKALGLYRGFRDSGYATGAMLAGIIASYSLKGIFFVMSLLLLLVFAISMLVIKETRPIWATYELHLHHTDLLVKAASEFEDALNLLHDNKIDMFEEKGSVIKDYERKADWYRREMDRVIYDSVLSRDREDLLKLASRTDRSIAYILGAFRRLNLAKDRVPDSIRDKMPEMGRKIREGAELLRNAVSKMRDDPENAIKLLEELDKLEHDYDVLHNELLAIIVREREILDPVSAIMLMYFIEFCESSVDLMQDAGDVIRLIISKHAIWPSEV
;
A
#
# COMPACT_ATOMS: atom_id res chain seq x y z
N MET A 1 -3.69 -17.70 0.78
CA MET A 1 -4.03 -17.77 -0.66
C MET A 1 -3.30 -18.93 -1.33
N ARG A 2 -3.92 -19.69 -2.25
CA ARG A 2 -3.19 -20.71 -3.04
C ARG A 2 -2.30 -20.01 -4.07
N TYR A 3 -0.99 -20.21 -3.99
CA TYR A 3 0.03 -19.67 -4.91
C TYR A 3 -0.31 -19.85 -6.40
N SER A 4 -1.14 -20.83 -6.74
CA SER A 4 -1.63 -21.07 -8.11
C SER A 4 -2.45 -19.91 -8.69
N GLY A 5 -3.24 -19.18 -7.88
CA GLY A 5 -4.09 -18.09 -8.38
C GLY A 5 -3.29 -16.86 -8.82
N VAL A 6 -2.26 -16.50 -8.05
CA VAL A 6 -1.38 -15.37 -8.38
C VAL A 6 -0.55 -15.69 -9.63
N LEU A 7 0.00 -16.89 -9.72
CA LEU A 7 0.79 -17.30 -10.90
C LEU A 7 -0.04 -17.26 -12.19
N LEU A 8 -1.29 -17.75 -12.15
CA LEU A 8 -2.20 -17.66 -13.30
C LEU A 8 -2.47 -16.21 -13.71
N LEU A 9 -2.69 -15.32 -12.74
CA LEU A 9 -2.87 -13.90 -13.02
C LEU A 9 -1.63 -13.28 -13.67
N LEU A 10 -0.44 -13.56 -13.12
CA LEU A 10 0.84 -13.06 -13.67
C LEU A 10 1.06 -13.51 -15.11
N SER A 11 0.81 -14.79 -15.41
CA SER A 11 0.89 -15.32 -16.78
C SER A 11 -0.10 -14.65 -17.73
N ALA A 12 -1.32 -14.38 -17.27
CA ALA A 12 -2.33 -13.74 -18.11
C ALA A 12 -1.99 -12.27 -18.39
N VAL A 13 -1.60 -11.49 -17.37
CA VAL A 13 -1.21 -10.08 -17.57
C VAL A 13 0.08 -9.95 -18.39
N TYR A 14 0.99 -10.94 -18.32
CA TYR A 14 2.13 -11.04 -19.24
C TYR A 14 1.65 -11.20 -20.70
N MET A 15 0.67 -12.05 -20.97
CA MET A 15 0.14 -12.26 -22.33
C MET A 15 -0.58 -11.01 -22.87
N ILE A 16 -1.40 -10.33 -22.06
CA ILE A 16 -1.95 -9.02 -22.45
C ILE A 16 -0.85 -7.98 -22.62
N GLY A 17 0.20 -8.05 -21.80
CA GLY A 17 1.41 -7.25 -21.96
C GLY A 17 2.04 -7.43 -23.34
N MET A 18 2.29 -8.68 -23.71
CA MET A 18 2.81 -9.07 -25.02
C MET A 18 1.94 -8.55 -26.17
N ALA A 19 0.62 -8.66 -26.04
CA ALA A 19 -0.29 -8.13 -27.05
C ALA A 19 -0.16 -6.60 -27.23
N THR A 20 0.05 -5.87 -26.15
CA THR A 20 0.18 -4.40 -26.15
C THR A 20 1.57 -3.95 -26.59
N GLY A 21 2.61 -4.74 -26.31
CA GLY A 21 3.99 -4.51 -26.78
C GLY A 21 4.11 -4.44 -28.30
N VAL A 22 3.35 -5.29 -29.01
CA VAL A 22 3.25 -5.26 -30.47
C VAL A 22 2.73 -3.90 -30.97
N GLN A 23 1.65 -3.42 -30.36
CA GLN A 23 1.05 -2.12 -30.70
C GLN A 23 2.05 -0.99 -30.46
N ARG A 24 2.76 -1.03 -29.33
CA ARG A 24 3.77 -0.01 -29.00
C ARG A 24 4.89 0.11 -30.06
N THR A 25 5.16 -0.94 -30.82
CA THR A 25 6.26 -0.94 -31.79
C THR A 25 5.81 -0.55 -33.20
N ILE A 26 4.59 -0.94 -33.56
CA ILE A 26 4.15 -0.93 -34.96
C ILE A 26 3.14 0.17 -35.26
N LEU A 27 2.34 0.57 -34.28
CA LEU A 27 1.14 1.37 -34.50
C LEU A 27 1.44 2.74 -35.13
N SER A 28 2.52 3.39 -34.71
CA SER A 28 2.89 4.70 -35.25
C SER A 28 3.39 4.63 -36.69
N ASN A 29 4.08 3.54 -37.06
CA ASN A 29 4.53 3.31 -38.45
C ASN A 29 3.34 3.02 -39.38
N VAL A 30 2.37 2.22 -38.91
CA VAL A 30 1.14 1.94 -39.65
C VAL A 30 0.31 3.22 -39.83
N SER A 31 0.24 4.10 -38.82
CA SER A 31 -0.47 5.37 -38.92
C SER A 31 0.09 6.29 -40.02
N ILE A 32 1.42 6.38 -40.14
CA ILE A 32 2.06 7.14 -41.23
C ILE A 32 1.71 6.54 -42.59
N GLN A 33 1.84 5.22 -42.74
CA GLN A 33 1.56 4.54 -44.01
C GLN A 33 0.11 4.72 -44.47
N LEU A 34 -0.85 4.65 -43.54
CA LEU A 34 -2.27 4.76 -43.87
C LEU A 34 -2.76 6.19 -44.07
N SER A 35 -2.17 7.17 -43.39
CA SER A 35 -2.60 8.58 -43.50
C SER A 35 -2.01 9.32 -44.69
N GLY A 36 -0.87 8.89 -45.21
CA GLY A 36 -0.14 9.60 -46.26
C GLY A 36 0.40 10.97 -45.83
N THR A 37 0.39 11.29 -44.53
CA THR A 37 0.86 12.56 -43.97
C THR A 37 1.95 12.33 -42.93
N ASN A 38 2.97 13.19 -42.93
CA ASN A 38 4.01 13.21 -41.89
C ASN A 38 3.65 14.11 -40.70
N ALA A 39 2.36 14.43 -40.53
CA ALA A 39 1.91 15.28 -39.44
C ALA A 39 2.12 14.54 -38.11
N LEU A 40 2.94 15.10 -37.22
CA LEU A 40 3.23 14.53 -35.90
C LEU A 40 1.96 14.22 -35.09
N PHE A 41 0.88 14.99 -35.27
CA PHE A 41 -0.40 14.74 -34.62
C PHE A 41 -1.02 13.38 -35.03
N VAL A 42 -0.95 13.03 -36.31
CA VAL A 42 -1.49 11.78 -36.86
C VAL A 42 -0.69 10.57 -36.38
N PHE A 43 0.61 10.76 -36.13
CA PHE A 43 1.47 9.75 -35.53
C PHE A 43 1.02 9.35 -34.11
N PHE A 44 0.54 10.31 -33.32
CA PHE A 44 0.14 10.08 -31.93
C PHE A 44 -1.35 9.82 -31.71
N LEU A 45 -2.21 10.08 -32.70
CA LEU A 45 -3.66 9.88 -32.58
C LEU A 45 -4.05 8.49 -32.01
N PRO A 46 -3.41 7.38 -32.41
CA PRO A 46 -3.73 6.07 -31.85
C PRO A 46 -3.32 5.91 -30.38
N LEU A 47 -2.19 6.51 -29.97
CA LEU A 47 -1.78 6.56 -28.57
C LEU A 47 -2.76 7.39 -27.74
N ILE A 48 -3.20 8.52 -28.27
CA ILE A 48 -4.13 9.43 -27.59
C ILE A 48 -5.46 8.71 -27.33
N SER A 49 -6.02 8.03 -28.32
CA SER A 49 -7.29 7.31 -28.17
C SER A 49 -7.17 6.12 -27.22
N PHE A 50 -6.09 5.34 -27.34
CA PHE A 50 -5.77 4.25 -26.43
C PHE A 50 -5.63 4.74 -24.99
N GLY A 51 -4.81 5.76 -24.75
CA GLY A 51 -4.50 6.29 -23.43
C GLY A 51 -5.71 6.90 -22.74
N PHE A 52 -6.48 7.70 -23.48
CA PHE A 52 -7.72 8.30 -22.98
C PHE A 52 -8.74 7.22 -22.57
N MET A 53 -8.98 6.25 -23.46
CA MET A 53 -9.97 5.21 -23.20
C MET A 53 -9.54 4.25 -22.09
N LYS A 54 -8.24 3.93 -22.01
CA LYS A 54 -7.66 3.15 -20.91
C LYS A 54 -7.83 3.84 -19.56
N GLY A 55 -7.61 5.15 -19.49
CA GLY A 55 -7.88 5.94 -18.29
C GLY A 55 -9.37 5.93 -17.91
N LEU A 56 -10.25 6.24 -18.86
CA LEU A 56 -11.70 6.26 -18.62
C LEU A 56 -12.22 4.91 -18.11
N MET A 57 -11.78 3.83 -18.75
CA MET A 57 -12.17 2.47 -18.36
C MET A 57 -11.53 2.01 -17.05
N GLY A 58 -10.40 2.60 -16.65
CA GLY A 58 -9.84 2.43 -15.31
C GLY A 58 -10.85 2.84 -14.22
N ILE A 59 -11.51 3.99 -14.39
CA ILE A 59 -12.52 4.49 -13.43
C ILE A 59 -13.77 3.57 -13.45
N VAL A 60 -14.28 3.26 -14.65
CA VAL A 60 -15.50 2.46 -14.84
C VAL A 60 -15.33 1.01 -14.37
N SER A 61 -14.10 0.46 -14.43
CA SER A 61 -13.84 -0.92 -14.05
C SER A 61 -14.27 -1.27 -12.63
N SER A 62 -14.19 -0.31 -11.69
CA SER A 62 -14.61 -0.51 -10.30
C SER A 62 -16.09 -0.89 -10.21
N TRP A 63 -16.94 -0.23 -10.98
CA TRP A 63 -18.37 -0.52 -11.07
C TRP A 63 -18.65 -1.89 -11.70
N ILE A 64 -17.89 -2.27 -12.73
CA ILE A 64 -18.00 -3.60 -13.36
C ILE A 64 -17.65 -4.71 -12.35
N ILE A 65 -16.61 -4.49 -11.54
CA ILE A 65 -16.19 -5.43 -10.49
C ILE A 65 -17.27 -5.55 -9.41
N GLU A 66 -17.91 -4.45 -9.00
CA GLU A 66 -18.97 -4.46 -7.98
C GLU A 66 -20.25 -5.16 -8.44
N LEU A 67 -20.61 -5.02 -9.72
CA LEU A 67 -21.79 -5.67 -10.29
C LEU A 67 -21.57 -7.15 -10.60
N GLY A 68 -20.43 -7.47 -11.19
CA GLY A 68 -20.20 -8.75 -11.85
C GLY A 68 -19.12 -9.62 -11.23
N GLY A 69 -18.35 -9.09 -10.29
CA GLY A 69 -17.17 -9.72 -9.74
C GLY A 69 -15.95 -9.67 -10.67
N SER A 70 -14.79 -10.02 -10.12
CA SER A 70 -13.51 -9.99 -10.86
C SER A 70 -13.51 -10.85 -12.13
N ARG A 71 -14.13 -12.04 -12.09
CA ARG A 71 -14.17 -12.96 -13.22
C ARG A 71 -14.90 -12.37 -14.43
N LYS A 72 -16.09 -11.79 -14.23
CA LYS A 72 -16.86 -11.17 -15.33
C LYS A 72 -16.14 -9.92 -15.84
N SER A 73 -15.51 -9.16 -14.95
CA SER A 73 -14.69 -8.00 -15.34
C SER A 73 -13.53 -8.40 -16.25
N PHE A 74 -12.78 -9.46 -15.91
CA PHE A 74 -11.70 -9.97 -16.76
C PHE A 74 -12.21 -10.43 -18.13
N ILE A 75 -13.33 -11.16 -18.19
CA ILE A 75 -13.90 -11.63 -19.47
C ILE A 75 -14.35 -10.44 -20.31
N ALA A 76 -15.05 -9.47 -19.73
CA ALA A 76 -15.50 -8.27 -20.44
C ALA A 76 -14.32 -7.48 -21.03
N GLY A 77 -13.26 -7.27 -20.23
CA GLY A 77 -12.06 -6.60 -20.70
C GLY A 77 -11.32 -7.39 -21.80
N GLY A 78 -11.21 -8.72 -21.65
CA GLY A 78 -10.62 -9.58 -22.67
C GLY A 78 -11.37 -9.55 -24.01
N VAL A 79 -12.70 -9.61 -23.98
CA VAL A 79 -13.55 -9.53 -25.19
C VAL A 79 -13.37 -8.19 -25.91
N LEU A 80 -13.39 -7.06 -25.18
CA LEU A 80 -13.15 -5.75 -25.78
C LEU A 80 -11.75 -5.64 -26.39
N TYR A 81 -10.74 -6.20 -25.71
CA TYR A 81 -9.37 -6.23 -26.23
C TYR A 81 -9.28 -7.03 -27.54
N ILE A 82 -9.85 -8.24 -27.58
CA ILE A 82 -9.87 -9.10 -28.77
C ILE A 82 -10.59 -8.41 -29.94
N LEU A 83 -11.74 -7.78 -29.68
CA LEU A 83 -12.48 -7.00 -30.67
C LEU A 83 -11.61 -5.89 -31.26
N GLY A 84 -10.94 -5.13 -30.38
CA GLY A 84 -10.05 -4.05 -30.80
C GLY A 84 -8.87 -4.54 -31.65
N VAL A 85 -8.20 -5.61 -31.23
CA VAL A 85 -7.11 -6.20 -32.03
C VAL A 85 -7.61 -6.73 -33.37
N THR A 86 -8.79 -7.34 -33.43
CA THR A 86 -9.38 -7.83 -34.68
C THR A 86 -9.59 -6.68 -35.68
N LEU A 87 -10.03 -5.51 -35.19
CA LEU A 87 -10.13 -4.30 -36.00
C LEU A 87 -8.74 -3.79 -36.44
N LEU A 88 -7.72 -3.87 -35.59
CA LEU A 88 -6.35 -3.47 -35.97
C LEU A 88 -5.75 -4.37 -37.06
N VAL A 89 -5.93 -5.70 -36.97
CA VAL A 89 -5.46 -6.66 -37.99
C VAL A 89 -6.09 -6.38 -39.35
N THR A 90 -7.36 -5.98 -39.37
CA THR A 90 -8.13 -5.73 -40.59
C THR A 90 -8.13 -4.27 -41.04
N SER A 91 -7.43 -3.40 -40.30
CA SER A 91 -7.44 -1.96 -40.55
C SER A 91 -6.83 -1.60 -41.91
N ARG A 92 -7.55 -0.76 -42.66
CA ARG A 92 -7.11 -0.24 -43.98
C ARG A 92 -7.17 1.29 -44.05
N ASP A 93 -7.61 1.93 -42.98
CA ASP A 93 -7.85 3.36 -42.90
C ASP A 93 -7.59 3.84 -41.46
N ILE A 94 -7.41 5.14 -41.30
CA ILE A 94 -7.09 5.71 -39.98
C ILE A 94 -8.25 5.58 -38.98
N THR A 95 -9.49 5.52 -39.46
CA THR A 95 -10.68 5.42 -38.60
C THR A 95 -10.77 4.04 -37.97
N SER A 96 -10.58 2.97 -38.75
CA SER A 96 -10.53 1.60 -38.21
C SER A 96 -9.38 1.42 -37.22
N LEU A 97 -8.22 2.02 -37.48
CA LEU A 97 -7.09 2.01 -36.56
C LEU A 97 -7.39 2.77 -35.26
N PHE A 98 -8.04 3.93 -35.36
CA PHE A 98 -8.50 4.72 -34.21
C PHE A 98 -9.52 3.96 -33.35
N LEU A 99 -10.55 3.38 -33.97
CA LEU A 99 -11.59 2.59 -33.29
C LEU A 99 -11.00 1.33 -32.64
N GLY A 100 -10.10 0.63 -33.32
CA GLY A 100 -9.39 -0.51 -32.75
C GLY A 100 -8.67 -0.16 -31.45
N ASN A 101 -7.99 0.99 -31.41
CA ASN A 101 -7.30 1.47 -30.20
C ASN A 101 -8.23 1.86 -29.06
N ILE A 102 -9.43 2.39 -29.35
CA ILE A 102 -10.44 2.63 -28.31
C ILE A 102 -10.82 1.32 -27.62
N PHE A 103 -11.10 0.27 -28.39
CA PHE A 103 -11.48 -1.03 -27.83
C PHE A 103 -10.34 -1.72 -27.08
N VAL A 104 -9.13 -1.68 -27.65
CA VAL A 104 -7.93 -2.18 -26.97
C VAL A 104 -7.69 -1.45 -25.65
N GLY A 105 -7.70 -0.10 -25.68
CA GLY A 105 -7.53 0.72 -24.49
C GLY A 105 -8.59 0.41 -23.44
N SER A 106 -9.84 0.20 -23.87
CA SER A 106 -10.93 -0.19 -22.97
C SER A 106 -10.68 -1.53 -22.31
N GLY A 107 -10.36 -2.55 -23.11
CA GLY A 107 -10.12 -3.91 -22.63
C GLY A 107 -8.96 -3.97 -21.65
N GLU A 108 -7.85 -3.31 -21.98
CA GLU A 108 -6.68 -3.27 -21.11
C GLU A 108 -6.96 -2.47 -19.83
N GLY A 109 -7.67 -1.34 -19.92
CA GLY A 109 -8.11 -0.56 -18.77
C GLY A 109 -8.87 -1.40 -17.75
N ILE A 110 -9.85 -2.19 -18.21
CA ILE A 110 -10.67 -3.05 -17.34
C ILE A 110 -9.85 -4.19 -16.74
N VAL A 111 -9.16 -4.97 -17.59
CA VAL A 111 -8.40 -6.16 -17.13
C VAL A 111 -7.38 -5.76 -16.08
N HIS A 112 -6.63 -4.72 -16.40
CA HIS A 112 -5.48 -4.36 -15.60
C HIS A 112 -5.97 -3.74 -14.26
N SER A 113 -7.07 -2.97 -14.25
CA SER A 113 -7.66 -2.44 -13.01
C SER A 113 -8.21 -3.55 -12.11
N THR A 114 -8.79 -4.58 -12.73
CA THR A 114 -9.27 -5.78 -12.03
C THR A 114 -8.10 -6.54 -11.39
N ALA A 115 -6.96 -6.64 -12.08
CA ALA A 115 -5.75 -7.26 -11.54
C ALA A 115 -5.20 -6.51 -10.32
N TYR A 116 -5.18 -5.17 -10.35
CA TYR A 116 -4.81 -4.35 -9.18
C TYR A 116 -5.70 -4.65 -7.99
N CYS A 117 -7.01 -4.58 -8.17
CA CYS A 117 -7.98 -4.83 -7.10
C CYS A 117 -7.84 -6.25 -6.52
N PHE A 118 -7.58 -7.24 -7.38
CA PHE A 118 -7.37 -8.62 -6.96
C PHE A 118 -6.13 -8.77 -6.07
N LEU A 119 -5.02 -8.13 -6.43
CA LEU A 119 -3.75 -8.22 -5.70
C LEU A 119 -3.67 -7.33 -4.46
N SER A 120 -4.40 -6.21 -4.45
CA SER A 120 -4.47 -5.26 -3.33
C SER A 120 -5.39 -5.70 -2.19
N SER A 121 -6.02 -6.87 -2.29
CA SER A 121 -6.86 -7.43 -1.23
C SER A 121 -6.06 -7.70 0.06
N GLU A 122 -4.80 -8.14 -0.05
CA GLU A 122 -3.89 -8.30 1.10
C GLU A 122 -2.93 -7.10 1.24
N ARG A 123 -3.10 -6.27 2.30
CA ARG A 123 -2.24 -5.09 2.57
C ARG A 123 -0.76 -5.45 2.82
N ARG A 124 -0.48 -6.55 3.53
CA ARG A 124 0.86 -6.89 4.03
C ARG A 124 1.95 -6.97 2.96
N SER A 125 1.61 -7.31 1.72
CA SER A 125 2.58 -7.46 0.60
C SER A 125 2.07 -6.84 -0.70
N ALA A 126 1.20 -5.83 -0.60
CA ALA A 126 0.59 -5.20 -1.76
C ALA A 126 1.65 -4.66 -2.74
N GLY A 127 2.72 -4.04 -2.23
CA GLY A 127 3.81 -3.52 -3.07
C GLY A 127 4.53 -4.60 -3.85
N ALA A 128 4.96 -5.68 -3.18
CA ALA A 128 5.65 -6.80 -3.83
C ALA A 128 4.76 -7.52 -4.87
N LYS A 129 3.48 -7.71 -4.57
CA LYS A 129 2.52 -8.35 -5.49
C LYS A 129 2.25 -7.48 -6.71
N ILE A 130 1.96 -6.20 -6.50
CA ILE A 130 1.75 -5.24 -7.58
C ILE A 130 3.02 -5.10 -8.42
N GLY A 131 4.20 -5.03 -7.78
CA GLY A 131 5.49 -4.98 -8.47
C GLY A 131 5.77 -6.20 -9.33
N SER A 132 5.41 -7.39 -8.86
CA SER A 132 5.51 -8.62 -9.66
C SER A 132 4.55 -8.60 -10.85
N MET A 133 3.33 -8.12 -10.65
CA MET A 133 2.31 -8.00 -11.70
C MET A 133 2.71 -6.99 -12.79
N GLU A 134 3.09 -5.77 -12.41
CA GLU A 134 3.54 -4.77 -13.36
C GLU A 134 4.81 -5.23 -14.10
N SER A 135 5.74 -5.87 -13.39
CA SER A 135 6.93 -6.47 -14.01
C SER A 135 6.56 -7.47 -15.09
N SER A 136 5.62 -8.39 -14.83
CA SER A 136 5.11 -9.33 -15.82
C SER A 136 4.50 -8.63 -17.04
N VAL A 137 3.77 -7.53 -16.84
CA VAL A 137 3.15 -6.77 -17.94
C VAL A 137 4.20 -6.11 -18.83
N TYR A 138 5.14 -5.37 -18.25
CA TYR A 138 6.16 -4.65 -19.03
C TYR A 138 7.22 -5.58 -19.61
N PHE A 139 7.50 -6.70 -18.95
CA PHE A 139 8.30 -7.77 -19.55
C PHE A 139 7.56 -8.33 -20.78
N GLY A 140 6.25 -8.55 -20.67
CA GLY A 140 5.38 -8.85 -21.82
C GLY A 140 5.47 -7.79 -22.92
N TYR A 141 5.39 -6.50 -22.57
CA TYR A 141 5.54 -5.42 -23.56
C TYR A 141 6.84 -5.54 -24.35
N GLY A 142 7.96 -5.81 -23.67
CA GLY A 142 9.26 -6.03 -24.30
C GLY A 142 9.27 -7.24 -25.23
N THR A 143 8.74 -8.39 -24.79
CA THR A 143 8.70 -9.61 -25.63
C THR A 143 7.79 -9.44 -26.85
N GLY A 144 6.64 -8.79 -26.67
CA GLY A 144 5.72 -8.43 -27.75
C GLY A 144 6.37 -7.49 -28.77
N ALA A 145 7.08 -6.46 -28.32
CA ALA A 145 7.80 -5.54 -29.19
C ALA A 145 8.87 -6.24 -30.03
N LEU A 146 9.66 -7.12 -29.42
CA LEU A 146 10.69 -7.90 -30.11
C LEU A 146 10.08 -8.81 -31.20
N LEU A 147 9.05 -9.57 -30.84
CA LEU A 147 8.38 -10.48 -31.79
C LEU A 147 7.69 -9.71 -32.92
N ALA A 148 7.10 -8.56 -32.61
CA ALA A 148 6.51 -7.66 -33.57
C ALA A 148 7.53 -7.15 -34.59
N GLY A 149 8.72 -6.74 -34.15
CA GLY A 149 9.80 -6.32 -35.05
C GLY A 149 10.22 -7.42 -36.03
N VAL A 150 10.39 -8.65 -35.53
CA VAL A 150 10.75 -9.81 -36.36
C VAL A 150 9.63 -10.11 -37.36
N VAL A 151 8.38 -10.24 -36.92
CA VAL A 151 7.25 -10.53 -37.82
C VAL A 151 7.05 -9.40 -38.83
N ALA A 152 7.20 -8.15 -38.43
CA ALA A 152 7.10 -7.00 -39.32
C ALA A 152 8.12 -7.06 -40.47
N SER A 153 9.35 -7.52 -40.19
CA SER A 153 10.40 -7.63 -41.22
C SER A 153 10.15 -8.72 -42.28
N TYR A 154 9.43 -9.79 -41.93
CA TYR A 154 9.22 -10.93 -42.84
C TYR A 154 7.79 -10.99 -43.43
N LEU A 155 6.79 -10.67 -42.62
CA LEU A 155 5.37 -10.85 -42.95
C LEU A 155 4.63 -9.51 -43.05
N GLY A 156 5.29 -8.38 -42.78
CA GLY A 156 4.71 -7.04 -42.86
C GLY A 156 4.09 -6.55 -41.55
N LEU A 157 3.92 -5.23 -41.45
CA LEU A 157 3.54 -4.52 -40.21
C LEU A 157 2.19 -4.98 -39.65
N LEU A 158 1.14 -5.04 -40.47
CA LEU A 158 -0.21 -5.42 -40.01
C LEU A 158 -0.29 -6.86 -39.49
N ASN A 159 0.46 -7.80 -40.08
CA ASN A 159 0.45 -9.20 -39.67
C ASN A 159 1.06 -9.44 -38.28
N SER A 160 1.81 -8.47 -37.76
CA SER A 160 2.32 -8.54 -36.39
C SER A 160 1.21 -8.48 -35.35
N PHE A 161 0.05 -7.86 -35.65
CA PHE A 161 -1.11 -7.86 -34.76
C PHE A 161 -1.74 -9.24 -34.55
N LEU A 162 -1.40 -10.25 -35.37
CA LEU A 162 -1.80 -11.64 -35.12
C LEU A 162 -1.21 -12.17 -33.80
N ILE A 163 0.00 -11.72 -33.43
CA ILE A 163 0.59 -12.01 -32.12
C ILE A 163 -0.32 -11.45 -31.02
N SER A 164 -0.76 -10.19 -31.14
CA SER A 164 -1.68 -9.58 -30.19
C SER A 164 -3.00 -10.33 -30.06
N LEU A 165 -3.51 -10.88 -31.17
CA LEU A 165 -4.77 -11.62 -31.18
C LEU A 165 -4.63 -12.94 -30.43
N LEU A 166 -3.58 -13.71 -30.74
CA LEU A 166 -3.30 -14.98 -30.06
C LEU A 166 -3.01 -14.78 -28.57
N SER A 167 -2.21 -13.78 -28.21
CA SER A 167 -1.88 -13.48 -26.82
C SER A 167 -3.09 -12.97 -26.01
N SER A 168 -3.97 -12.17 -26.61
CA SER A 168 -5.19 -11.71 -25.92
C SER A 168 -6.23 -12.83 -25.75
N LEU A 169 -6.36 -13.75 -26.71
CA LEU A 169 -7.18 -14.96 -26.59
C LEU A 169 -6.68 -15.85 -25.45
N THR A 170 -5.39 -16.17 -25.42
CA THR A 170 -4.80 -17.01 -24.36
C THR A 170 -4.96 -16.35 -22.99
N SER A 171 -4.69 -15.06 -22.88
CA SER A 171 -4.91 -14.31 -21.63
C SER A 171 -6.36 -14.40 -21.15
N THR A 172 -7.32 -14.19 -22.04
CA THR A 172 -8.75 -14.21 -21.69
C THR A 172 -9.17 -15.59 -21.18
N ILE A 173 -8.69 -16.66 -21.82
CA ILE A 173 -8.92 -18.03 -21.37
C ILE A 173 -8.32 -18.27 -19.97
N ILE A 174 -7.09 -17.83 -19.71
CA ILE A 174 -6.45 -17.97 -18.40
C ILE A 174 -7.24 -17.21 -17.34
N MET A 175 -7.60 -15.94 -17.60
CA MET A 175 -8.33 -15.10 -16.63
C MET A 175 -9.74 -15.61 -16.34
N ALA A 176 -10.42 -16.20 -17.34
CA ALA A 176 -11.74 -16.80 -17.15
C ALA A 176 -11.74 -17.98 -16.15
N ASN A 177 -10.57 -18.56 -15.87
CA ASN A 177 -10.37 -19.67 -14.94
C ASN A 177 -9.92 -19.22 -13.54
N ILE A 178 -9.65 -17.92 -13.33
CA ILE A 178 -9.30 -17.40 -12.01
C ILE A 178 -10.53 -17.50 -11.10
N ARG A 179 -10.39 -18.19 -9.96
CA ARG A 179 -11.46 -18.30 -8.96
C ARG A 179 -11.67 -16.98 -8.24
N GLU A 180 -12.93 -16.63 -8.06
CA GLU A 180 -13.37 -15.40 -7.43
C GLU A 180 -12.98 -15.37 -5.94
N ASN A 181 -12.31 -14.30 -5.50
CA ASN A 181 -12.29 -13.96 -4.08
C ASN A 181 -13.60 -13.22 -3.77
N ARG A 182 -14.25 -13.54 -2.64
CA ARG A 182 -15.41 -12.78 -2.18
C ARG A 182 -14.98 -11.33 -1.95
N PHE A 183 -15.37 -10.43 -2.84
CA PHE A 183 -15.23 -9.00 -2.62
C PHE A 183 -16.35 -8.54 -1.71
N ILE A 184 -16.01 -7.78 -0.67
CA ILE A 184 -17.00 -7.09 0.17
C ILE A 184 -17.63 -6.01 -0.72
N LYS A 185 -18.94 -6.11 -0.98
CA LYS A 185 -19.68 -5.04 -1.68
C LYS A 185 -19.66 -3.79 -0.79
N SER A 186 -19.16 -2.67 -1.31
CA SER A 186 -19.43 -1.37 -0.69
C SER A 186 -20.94 -1.10 -0.78
N ASN A 187 -21.52 -0.49 0.26
CA ASN A 187 -22.91 -0.02 0.19
C ASN A 187 -23.03 1.02 -0.94
N THR A 188 -24.07 0.91 -1.77
CA THR A 188 -24.23 1.70 -3.00
C THR A 188 -24.32 3.22 -2.74
N ASN A 189 -24.80 3.65 -1.58
CA ASN A 189 -24.84 5.06 -1.17
C ASN A 189 -23.45 5.64 -0.79
N GLU A 190 -22.48 4.80 -0.41
CA GLU A 190 -21.09 5.22 -0.14
C GLU A 190 -20.22 5.27 -1.41
N SER A 191 -20.77 4.87 -2.56
CA SER A 191 -20.03 4.80 -3.83
C SER A 191 -19.57 6.18 -4.32
N HIS A 192 -20.42 7.21 -4.20
CA HIS A 192 -20.09 8.58 -4.61
C HIS A 192 -19.19 9.29 -3.59
N SER A 193 -19.33 8.97 -2.30
CA SER A 193 -18.49 9.57 -1.26
C SER A 193 -17.03 9.17 -1.45
N VAL A 194 -16.73 7.94 -1.89
CA VAL A 194 -15.36 7.47 -2.11
C VAL A 194 -14.58 8.31 -3.15
N TYR A 195 -15.21 8.65 -4.28
CA TYR A 195 -14.55 9.52 -5.29
C TYR A 195 -14.31 10.93 -4.77
N ILE A 196 -15.30 11.49 -4.04
CA ILE A 196 -15.21 12.83 -3.45
C ILE A 196 -14.12 12.87 -2.37
N ILE A 197 -14.04 11.85 -1.52
CA ILE A 197 -13.03 11.75 -0.46
C ILE A 197 -11.64 11.59 -1.06
N GLY A 198 -11.49 10.74 -2.09
CA GLY A 198 -10.23 10.58 -2.83
C GLY A 198 -9.73 11.89 -3.42
N LEU A 199 -10.65 12.75 -3.88
CA LEU A 199 -10.34 14.09 -4.42
C LEU A 199 -10.25 15.20 -3.37
N LYS A 200 -10.48 14.91 -2.08
CA LYS A 200 -10.25 15.83 -0.95
C LYS A 200 -8.94 15.56 -0.22
N SER A 201 -8.48 14.32 -0.21
CA SER A 201 -7.24 13.94 0.48
C SER A 201 -6.02 14.45 -0.26
N LYS A 202 -5.25 15.35 0.38
CA LYS A 202 -4.05 15.96 -0.21
C LYS A 202 -3.02 14.92 -0.68
N THR A 203 -2.83 13.84 0.10
CA THR A 203 -1.91 12.75 -0.25
C THR A 203 -2.39 11.98 -1.48
N LEU A 204 -3.68 11.65 -1.58
CA LEU A 204 -4.23 10.95 -2.75
C LEU A 204 -4.17 11.82 -4.01
N ILE A 205 -4.54 13.09 -3.92
CA ILE A 205 -4.41 14.05 -5.03
C ILE A 205 -2.96 14.14 -5.48
N ALA A 206 -2.01 14.30 -4.56
CA ALA A 206 -0.59 14.34 -4.91
C ALA A 206 -0.12 13.02 -5.55
N THR A 207 -0.62 11.88 -5.08
CA THR A 207 -0.35 10.55 -5.68
C THR A 207 -0.89 10.46 -7.11
N TYR A 208 -2.12 10.95 -7.36
CA TYR A 208 -2.74 10.96 -8.69
C TYR A 208 -2.03 11.89 -9.66
N ILE A 209 -1.67 13.10 -9.22
CA ILE A 209 -0.87 14.05 -10.01
C ILE A 209 0.49 13.43 -10.36
N THR A 210 1.12 12.78 -9.38
CA THR A 210 2.41 12.09 -9.59
C THR A 210 2.28 10.97 -10.61
N ALA A 211 1.25 10.15 -10.49
CA ALA A 211 0.98 9.07 -11.43
C ALA A 211 0.75 9.59 -12.85
N HIS A 212 -0.03 10.67 -12.99
CA HIS A 212 -0.31 11.31 -14.29
C HIS A 212 0.98 11.83 -14.93
N ALA A 213 1.75 12.65 -14.22
CA ALA A 213 3.00 13.24 -14.74
C ALA A 213 4.05 12.18 -15.08
N SER A 214 4.19 11.15 -14.24
CA SER A 214 5.04 10.00 -14.52
C SER A 214 4.62 9.25 -15.78
N LYS A 215 3.32 9.20 -16.08
CA LYS A 215 2.82 8.57 -17.29
C LYS A 215 3.00 9.43 -18.54
N MET A 216 2.92 10.75 -18.40
CA MET A 216 3.32 11.68 -19.45
C MET A 216 4.79 11.47 -19.84
N SER A 217 5.68 11.33 -18.85
CA SER A 217 7.10 11.02 -19.07
C SER A 217 7.32 9.70 -19.84
N ASP A 218 6.66 8.60 -19.44
CA ASP A 218 6.71 7.31 -20.17
C ASP A 218 6.22 7.46 -21.62
N SER A 219 5.14 8.21 -21.85
CA SER A 219 4.61 8.45 -23.21
C SER A 219 5.61 9.16 -24.13
N VAL A 220 6.33 10.15 -23.58
CA VAL A 220 7.36 10.92 -24.29
C VAL A 220 8.55 10.04 -24.63
N MET A 221 9.05 9.29 -23.65
CA MET A 221 10.17 8.37 -23.86
C MET A 221 9.83 7.25 -24.83
N TRP A 222 8.56 6.83 -24.88
CA TRP A 222 8.13 5.87 -25.87
C TRP A 222 8.11 6.45 -27.29
N GLY A 223 7.52 7.64 -27.48
CA GLY A 223 7.29 8.21 -28.80
C GLY A 223 8.48 8.96 -29.41
N PHE A 224 9.24 9.70 -28.60
CA PHE A 224 10.24 10.65 -29.08
C PHE A 224 11.68 10.22 -28.85
N TYR A 225 11.93 9.26 -27.96
CA TYR A 225 13.30 8.80 -27.70
C TYR A 225 13.98 8.18 -28.94
N PRO A 226 13.31 7.30 -29.73
CA PRO A 226 13.90 6.78 -30.96
C PRO A 226 14.24 7.88 -31.98
N ILE A 227 13.40 8.93 -32.04
CA ILE A 227 13.59 10.06 -32.94
C ILE A 227 14.82 10.86 -32.55
N ILE A 228 15.03 11.11 -31.25
CA ILE A 228 16.24 11.77 -30.76
C ILE A 228 17.49 10.94 -31.06
N LEU A 229 17.50 9.66 -30.75
CA LEU A 229 18.67 8.82 -31.01
C LEU A 229 19.00 8.75 -32.50
N SER A 230 17.98 8.63 -33.36
CA SER A 230 18.15 8.68 -34.81
C SER A 230 18.75 10.02 -35.26
N SER A 231 18.31 11.15 -34.69
CA SER A 231 18.87 12.47 -34.99
C SER A 231 20.32 12.66 -34.52
N LEU A 232 20.76 11.85 -33.55
CA LEU A 232 22.14 11.81 -33.06
C LEU A 232 23.03 10.85 -33.87
N GLY A 233 22.48 10.16 -34.87
CA GLY A 233 23.22 9.24 -35.75
C GLY A 233 23.26 7.78 -35.28
N PHE A 234 22.44 7.40 -34.29
CA PHE A 234 22.37 6.02 -33.83
C PHE A 234 21.77 5.12 -34.92
N SER A 235 22.35 3.93 -35.09
CA SER A 235 21.81 2.90 -35.97
C SER A 235 20.55 2.26 -35.37
N MET A 236 19.71 1.66 -36.22
CA MET A 236 18.47 1.00 -35.78
C MET A 236 18.70 -0.08 -34.70
N PRO A 237 19.75 -0.92 -34.77
CA PRO A 237 20.07 -1.86 -33.68
C PRO A 237 20.40 -1.16 -32.36
N GLU A 238 21.12 -0.04 -32.39
CA GLU A 238 21.50 0.70 -31.18
C GLU A 238 20.28 1.38 -30.52
N ILE A 239 19.38 1.93 -31.34
CA ILE A 239 18.09 2.47 -30.87
C ILE A 239 17.27 1.36 -30.20
N GLY A 240 17.17 0.20 -30.85
CA GLY A 240 16.47 -0.97 -30.30
C GLY A 240 17.09 -1.45 -28.99
N LEU A 241 18.43 -1.47 -28.89
CA LEU A 241 19.14 -1.81 -27.67
C LEU A 241 18.83 -0.82 -26.54
N ALA A 242 18.87 0.49 -26.81
CA ALA A 242 18.56 1.50 -25.82
C ALA A 242 17.12 1.37 -25.28
N GLN A 243 16.16 1.12 -26.16
CA GLN A 243 14.77 0.84 -25.73
C GLN A 243 14.65 -0.46 -24.94
N ALA A 244 15.37 -1.51 -25.32
CA ALA A 244 15.39 -2.77 -24.58
C ALA A 244 15.99 -2.60 -23.18
N VAL A 245 17.05 -1.80 -23.03
CA VAL A 245 17.64 -1.45 -21.73
C VAL A 245 16.60 -0.77 -20.84
N ILE A 246 15.83 0.21 -21.36
CA ILE A 246 14.73 0.81 -20.58
C ILE A 246 13.77 -0.26 -20.10
N MET A 247 13.28 -1.13 -21.00
CA MET A 247 12.28 -2.14 -20.66
C MET A 247 12.79 -3.15 -19.63
N VAL A 248 14.02 -3.67 -19.79
CA VAL A 248 14.62 -4.65 -18.87
C VAL A 248 14.86 -4.03 -17.50
N SER A 249 15.45 -2.83 -17.45
CA SER A 249 15.67 -2.09 -16.21
C SER A 249 14.34 -1.73 -15.52
N PHE A 250 13.32 -1.38 -16.30
CA PHE A 250 12.00 -1.04 -15.81
C PHE A 250 11.28 -2.27 -15.24
N SER A 251 11.10 -3.34 -16.03
CA SER A 251 10.43 -4.55 -15.56
C SER A 251 11.21 -5.24 -14.43
N GLY A 252 12.55 -5.26 -14.49
CA GLY A 252 13.38 -5.96 -13.52
C GLY A 252 13.43 -5.29 -12.14
N SER A 253 13.29 -3.97 -12.09
CA SER A 253 13.33 -3.22 -10.82
C SER A 253 12.02 -3.23 -10.05
N MET A 254 10.85 -3.36 -10.71
CA MET A 254 9.54 -3.30 -10.05
C MET A 254 9.31 -4.33 -8.91
N PRO A 255 9.67 -5.63 -9.03
CA PRO A 255 9.45 -6.58 -7.94
C PRO A 255 10.33 -6.26 -6.73
N LEU A 256 11.55 -5.77 -6.98
CA LEU A 256 12.50 -5.33 -5.96
C LEU A 256 12.00 -4.07 -5.28
N ALA A 257 11.54 -3.08 -6.05
CA ALA A 257 10.96 -1.85 -5.55
C ALA A 257 9.70 -2.08 -4.71
N GLY A 258 8.83 -3.00 -5.16
CA GLY A 258 7.65 -3.43 -4.41
C GLY A 258 8.02 -3.98 -3.04
N LYS A 259 8.96 -4.94 -2.99
CA LYS A 259 9.48 -5.51 -1.73
C LYS A 259 10.18 -4.48 -0.85
N LEU A 260 11.00 -3.63 -1.46
CA LEU A 260 11.72 -2.57 -0.76
C LEU A 260 10.73 -1.63 -0.10
N SER A 261 9.72 -1.17 -0.83
CA SER A 261 8.71 -0.25 -0.29
C SER A 261 7.79 -0.87 0.76
N ASP A 262 7.58 -2.19 0.72
CA ASP A 262 6.89 -2.92 1.79
C ASP A 262 7.74 -2.97 3.08
N ALA A 263 9.06 -2.97 2.96
CA ALA A 263 10.00 -3.05 4.08
C ALA A 263 10.37 -1.68 4.67
N ILE A 264 10.71 -0.71 3.81
CA ILE A 264 11.24 0.60 4.21
C ILE A 264 10.28 1.77 3.99
N GLY A 265 9.00 1.48 3.74
CA GLY A 265 7.99 2.50 3.44
C GLY A 265 7.99 2.96 1.98
N ARG A 266 6.92 3.65 1.61
CA ARG A 266 6.59 3.98 0.22
C ARG A 266 7.29 5.24 -0.27
N ARG A 267 7.40 6.26 0.58
CA ARG A 267 7.78 7.62 0.18
C ARG A 267 9.22 7.73 -0.29
N GLY A 268 10.16 7.07 0.40
CA GLY A 268 11.58 7.12 0.05
C GLY A 268 11.87 6.60 -1.36
N PRO A 269 11.51 5.34 -1.69
CA PRO A 269 11.72 4.79 -3.03
C PRO A 269 10.94 5.53 -4.12
N LEU A 270 9.74 6.07 -3.82
CA LEU A 270 9.00 6.95 -4.72
C LEU A 270 9.84 8.18 -5.14
N LEU A 271 10.35 8.91 -4.15
CA LEU A 271 11.13 10.13 -4.37
C LEU A 271 12.44 9.84 -5.12
N LEU A 272 13.12 8.73 -4.77
CA LEU A 272 14.32 8.29 -5.49
C LEU A 272 14.00 7.98 -6.97
N GLY A 273 12.91 7.27 -7.24
CA GLY A 273 12.50 6.95 -8.60
C GLY A 273 12.19 8.20 -9.44
N LEU A 274 11.54 9.21 -8.85
CA LEU A 274 11.28 10.49 -9.52
C LEU A 274 12.58 11.23 -9.86
N ILE A 275 13.55 11.30 -8.95
CA ILE A 275 14.86 11.92 -9.21
C ILE A 275 15.58 11.18 -10.36
N MET A 276 15.61 9.85 -10.32
CA MET A 276 16.23 9.06 -11.39
C MET A 276 15.55 9.30 -12.74
N ASN A 277 14.23 9.48 -12.76
CA ASN A 277 13.50 9.79 -13.98
C ASN A 277 13.84 11.18 -14.53
N ILE A 278 13.95 12.20 -13.66
CA ILE A 278 14.38 13.56 -14.02
C ILE A 278 15.80 13.53 -14.60
N ILE A 279 16.74 12.87 -13.92
CA ILE A 279 18.12 12.69 -14.41
C ILE A 279 18.09 11.99 -15.77
N GLY A 280 17.27 10.94 -15.89
CA GLY A 280 17.02 10.20 -17.12
C GLY A 280 16.67 11.08 -18.31
N LEU A 281 15.62 11.89 -18.16
CA LEU A 281 15.13 12.78 -19.20
C LEU A 281 16.13 13.89 -19.57
N ILE A 282 16.78 14.49 -18.58
CA ILE A 282 17.82 15.51 -18.82
C ILE A 282 18.97 14.90 -19.62
N GLY A 283 19.46 13.74 -19.19
CA GLY A 283 20.58 13.08 -19.86
C GLY A 283 20.25 12.65 -21.29
N VAL A 284 19.03 12.20 -21.58
CA VAL A 284 18.58 11.94 -22.96
C VAL A 284 18.70 13.19 -23.84
N ALA A 285 18.36 14.37 -23.31
CA ALA A 285 18.40 15.63 -24.06
C ALA A 285 19.84 16.16 -24.29
N THR A 286 20.74 15.92 -23.33
CA THR A 286 22.08 16.55 -23.30
C THR A 286 23.20 15.64 -23.78
N LEU A 287 23.10 14.33 -23.57
CA LEU A 287 24.18 13.38 -23.86
C LEU A 287 24.15 12.97 -25.34
N THR A 288 25.33 12.82 -25.93
CA THR A 288 25.48 12.40 -27.34
C THR A 288 26.23 11.09 -27.49
N ASP A 289 26.97 10.67 -26.45
CA ASP A 289 27.73 9.42 -26.45
C ASP A 289 26.83 8.18 -26.35
N HIS A 290 27.16 7.14 -27.11
CA HIS A 290 26.38 5.91 -27.22
C HIS A 290 26.29 5.16 -25.89
N LEU A 291 27.41 5.02 -25.18
CA LEU A 291 27.44 4.32 -23.90
C LEU A 291 26.68 5.11 -22.83
N LEU A 292 26.87 6.43 -22.79
CA LEU A 292 26.13 7.29 -21.85
C LEU A 292 24.62 7.28 -22.11
N GLN A 293 24.17 7.16 -23.37
CA GLN A 293 22.75 6.98 -23.70
C GLN A 293 22.20 5.63 -23.21
N LEU A 294 23.00 4.56 -23.22
CA LEU A 294 22.59 3.28 -22.61
C LEU A 294 22.52 3.36 -21.08
N VAL A 295 23.49 4.02 -20.44
CA VAL A 295 23.48 4.23 -18.99
C VAL A 295 22.26 5.04 -18.57
N ILE A 296 21.96 6.14 -19.28
CA ILE A 296 20.81 6.98 -18.93
C ILE A 296 19.47 6.27 -19.19
N SER A 297 19.41 5.40 -20.20
CA SER A 297 18.27 4.51 -20.45
C SER A 297 18.00 3.58 -19.26
N ALA A 298 19.06 2.98 -18.69
CA ALA A 298 18.94 2.13 -17.53
C ALA A 298 18.49 2.92 -16.29
N VAL A 299 19.07 4.12 -16.06
CA VAL A 299 18.69 5.01 -14.96
C VAL A 299 17.21 5.42 -15.06
N PHE A 300 16.76 5.80 -16.26
CA PHE A 300 15.36 6.14 -16.51
C PHE A 300 14.44 4.94 -16.24
N GLY A 301 14.79 3.75 -16.75
CA GLY A 301 14.04 2.52 -16.54
C GLY A 301 13.94 2.10 -15.06
N ILE A 302 15.06 2.11 -14.33
CA ILE A 302 15.07 1.84 -12.87
C ILE A 302 14.22 2.88 -12.13
N GLY A 303 14.33 4.15 -12.50
CA GLY A 303 13.53 5.23 -11.93
C GLY A 303 12.03 4.99 -12.07
N LEU A 304 11.58 4.61 -13.27
CA LEU A 304 10.19 4.21 -13.51
C LEU A 304 9.79 3.02 -12.62
N GLY A 305 10.62 1.99 -12.56
CA GLY A 305 10.28 0.75 -11.84
C GLY A 305 10.26 0.91 -10.33
N LEU A 306 10.95 1.90 -9.79
CA LEU A 306 10.89 2.25 -8.37
C LEU A 306 9.49 2.71 -7.95
N TYR A 307 8.89 3.69 -8.64
CA TYR A 307 7.62 4.26 -8.18
C TYR A 307 6.37 3.60 -8.77
N TYR A 308 6.48 2.87 -9.88
CA TYR A 308 5.32 2.26 -10.55
C TYR A 308 4.45 1.36 -9.68
N PRO A 309 5.03 0.42 -8.89
CA PRO A 309 4.24 -0.41 -8.00
C PRO A 309 3.90 0.28 -6.68
N ILE A 310 4.56 1.39 -6.38
CA ILE A 310 4.41 2.12 -5.12
C ILE A 310 3.18 3.01 -5.13
N LEU A 311 2.99 3.84 -6.15
CA LEU A 311 1.82 4.73 -6.26
C LEU A 311 0.45 4.01 -6.14
N PRO A 312 0.21 2.86 -6.79
CA PRO A 312 -1.04 2.11 -6.61
C PRO A 312 -1.10 1.46 -5.23
N ALA A 313 0.02 0.97 -4.68
CA ALA A 313 0.06 0.45 -3.31
C ALA A 313 -0.27 1.54 -2.28
N MET A 314 0.29 2.75 -2.43
CA MET A 314 -0.03 3.92 -1.61
C MET A 314 -1.52 4.28 -1.70
N THR A 315 -2.10 4.21 -2.90
CA THR A 315 -3.54 4.43 -3.09
C THR A 315 -4.38 3.40 -2.34
N ALA A 316 -4.00 2.11 -2.43
CA ALA A 316 -4.70 1.03 -1.72
C ALA A 316 -4.53 1.09 -0.20
N ASP A 317 -3.35 1.49 0.28
CA ASP A 317 -3.03 1.66 1.70
C ASP A 317 -3.81 2.85 2.29
N SER A 318 -4.16 3.85 1.46
CA SER A 318 -4.81 5.10 1.87
C SER A 318 -6.32 5.01 2.08
N VAL A 319 -6.95 3.88 1.74
CA VAL A 319 -8.42 3.75 1.77
C VAL A 319 -8.86 2.43 2.43
N PRO A 320 -10.08 2.39 3.02
CA PRO A 320 -10.69 1.15 3.52
C PRO A 320 -10.82 0.07 2.46
N GLU A 321 -10.90 -1.20 2.87
CA GLU A 321 -10.93 -2.35 1.96
C GLU A 321 -12.05 -2.26 0.91
N GLU A 322 -13.22 -1.81 1.34
CA GLU A 322 -14.44 -1.63 0.54
C GLU A 322 -14.28 -0.54 -0.51
N ALA A 323 -13.42 0.45 -0.26
CA ALA A 323 -13.17 1.58 -1.14
C ALA A 323 -11.96 1.36 -2.09
N ARG A 324 -11.14 0.31 -1.87
CA ARG A 324 -9.90 0.08 -2.63
C ARG A 324 -10.12 -0.03 -4.13
N SER A 325 -11.15 -0.78 -4.56
CA SER A 325 -11.46 -0.97 -5.99
C SER A 325 -11.68 0.37 -6.71
N LYS A 326 -12.49 1.24 -6.11
CA LYS A 326 -12.81 2.58 -6.63
C LYS A 326 -11.62 3.52 -6.60
N ALA A 327 -10.88 3.56 -5.48
CA ALA A 327 -9.70 4.42 -5.35
C ALA A 327 -8.60 4.04 -6.35
N LEU A 328 -8.37 2.73 -6.56
CA LEU A 328 -7.45 2.23 -7.57
C LEU A 328 -7.94 2.51 -9.00
N GLY A 329 -9.25 2.40 -9.24
CA GLY A 329 -9.85 2.80 -10.51
C GLY A 329 -9.65 4.28 -10.82
N LEU A 330 -9.85 5.15 -9.83
CA LEU A 330 -9.59 6.59 -9.95
C LEU A 330 -8.11 6.89 -10.19
N TYR A 331 -7.21 6.29 -9.41
CA TYR A 331 -5.76 6.35 -9.63
C TYR A 331 -5.40 6.01 -11.08
N ARG A 332 -5.99 4.94 -11.61
CA ARG A 332 -5.74 4.51 -12.98
C ARG A 332 -6.29 5.46 -14.03
N GLY A 333 -7.44 6.06 -13.78
CA GLY A 333 -7.98 7.12 -14.62
C GLY A 333 -6.99 8.28 -14.77
N PHE A 334 -6.50 8.79 -13.64
CA PHE A 334 -5.50 9.85 -13.66
C PHE A 334 -4.17 9.39 -14.27
N ARG A 335 -3.65 8.22 -13.90
CA ARG A 335 -2.39 7.74 -14.45
C ARG A 335 -2.46 7.55 -15.96
N ASP A 336 -3.38 6.71 -16.43
CA ASP A 336 -3.36 6.21 -17.82
C ASP A 336 -3.78 7.31 -18.82
N SER A 337 -4.56 8.32 -18.38
CA SER A 337 -4.82 9.53 -19.18
C SER A 337 -3.55 10.36 -19.46
N GLY A 338 -2.48 10.17 -18.68
CA GLY A 338 -1.17 10.77 -18.91
C GLY A 338 -0.54 10.40 -20.25
N TYR A 339 -0.93 9.25 -20.85
CA TYR A 339 -0.52 8.91 -22.22
C TYR A 339 -1.02 9.93 -23.24
N ALA A 340 -2.29 10.32 -23.13
CA ALA A 340 -2.91 11.25 -24.05
C ALA A 340 -2.37 12.67 -23.86
N THR A 341 -2.37 13.16 -22.61
CA THR A 341 -1.88 14.52 -22.31
C THR A 341 -0.39 14.67 -22.58
N GLY A 342 0.42 13.64 -22.30
CA GLY A 342 1.85 13.63 -22.58
C GLY A 342 2.16 13.69 -24.07
N ALA A 343 1.47 12.87 -24.88
CA ALA A 343 1.63 12.88 -26.34
C ALA A 343 1.19 14.21 -26.97
N MET A 344 0.08 14.78 -26.51
CA MET A 344 -0.40 16.09 -26.99
C MET A 344 0.61 17.20 -26.66
N LEU A 345 1.07 17.26 -25.41
CA LEU A 345 2.03 18.27 -24.97
C LEU A 345 3.37 18.11 -25.71
N ALA A 346 3.85 16.88 -25.87
CA ALA A 346 5.07 16.59 -26.61
C ALA A 346 4.96 16.96 -28.09
N GLY A 347 3.83 16.69 -28.74
CA GLY A 347 3.58 17.09 -30.13
C GLY A 347 3.62 18.60 -30.34
N ILE A 348 3.06 19.38 -29.41
CA ILE A 348 3.12 20.85 -29.44
C ILE A 348 4.57 21.32 -29.29
N ILE A 349 5.29 20.83 -28.29
CA ILE A 349 6.68 21.26 -28.01
C ILE A 349 7.62 20.85 -29.15
N ALA A 350 7.40 19.68 -29.74
CA ALA A 350 8.18 19.15 -30.87
C ALA A 350 8.20 20.10 -32.07
N SER A 351 7.15 20.91 -32.27
CA SER A 351 7.10 21.91 -33.34
C SER A 351 8.12 23.05 -33.16
N TYR A 352 8.63 23.25 -31.94
CA TYR A 352 9.65 24.25 -31.62
C TYR A 352 11.02 23.62 -31.35
N SER A 353 11.05 22.52 -30.59
CA SER A 353 12.30 21.84 -30.21
C SER A 353 12.05 20.39 -29.77
N LEU A 354 12.69 19.44 -30.43
CA LEU A 354 12.68 18.03 -30.03
C LEU A 354 13.31 17.81 -28.65
N LYS A 355 14.44 18.47 -28.38
CA LYS A 355 15.11 18.41 -27.07
C LYS A 355 14.29 19.10 -25.98
N GLY A 356 13.57 20.17 -26.33
CA GLY A 356 12.71 20.93 -25.41
C GLY A 356 11.66 20.07 -24.72
N ILE A 357 11.17 19.01 -25.38
CA ILE A 357 10.19 18.07 -24.81
C ILE A 357 10.70 17.48 -23.49
N PHE A 358 11.93 16.98 -23.50
CA PHE A 358 12.53 16.28 -22.35
C PHE A 358 12.83 17.25 -21.20
N PHE A 359 13.25 18.49 -21.50
CA PHE A 359 13.44 19.51 -20.46
C PHE A 359 12.12 19.93 -19.81
N VAL A 360 11.06 20.15 -20.59
CA VAL A 360 9.73 20.49 -20.03
C VAL A 360 9.20 19.35 -19.17
N MET A 361 9.33 18.09 -19.61
CA MET A 361 8.93 16.93 -18.81
C MET A 361 9.76 16.79 -17.53
N SER A 362 11.06 17.06 -17.60
CA SER A 362 11.94 17.07 -16.42
C SER A 362 11.50 18.13 -15.40
N LEU A 363 11.15 19.33 -15.87
CA LEU A 363 10.64 20.40 -15.01
C LEU A 363 9.29 20.02 -14.37
N LEU A 364 8.38 19.44 -15.14
CA LEU A 364 7.10 18.94 -14.61
C LEU A 364 7.32 17.88 -13.52
N LEU A 365 8.20 16.91 -13.75
CA LEU A 365 8.55 15.90 -12.74
C LEU A 365 9.25 16.50 -11.53
N LEU A 366 10.06 17.55 -11.69
CA LEU A 366 10.69 18.26 -10.57
C LEU A 366 9.65 18.97 -9.69
N LEU A 367 8.65 19.62 -10.30
CA LEU A 367 7.53 20.22 -9.56
C LEU A 367 6.73 19.16 -8.80
N VAL A 368 6.44 18.03 -9.46
CA VAL A 368 5.75 16.89 -8.85
C VAL A 368 6.58 16.25 -7.74
N PHE A 369 7.90 16.16 -7.90
CA PHE A 369 8.81 15.72 -6.84
C PHE A 369 8.72 16.64 -5.62
N ALA A 370 8.75 17.96 -5.81
CA ALA A 370 8.60 18.91 -4.71
C ALA A 370 7.24 18.78 -4.01
N ILE A 371 6.14 18.65 -4.78
CA ILE A 371 4.80 18.41 -4.24
C ILE A 371 4.76 17.09 -3.46
N SER A 372 5.31 16.01 -4.03
CA SER A 372 5.39 14.69 -3.40
C SER A 372 6.19 14.75 -2.10
N MET A 373 7.31 15.46 -2.10
CA MET A 373 8.14 15.64 -0.93
C MET A 373 7.40 16.40 0.17
N LEU A 374 6.59 17.41 -0.15
CA LEU A 374 5.93 18.24 0.88
C LEU A 374 4.58 17.65 1.34
N VAL A 375 3.83 17.01 0.44
CA VAL A 375 2.41 16.68 0.64
C VAL A 375 2.19 15.20 0.90
N ILE A 376 2.91 14.31 0.21
CA ILE A 376 2.66 12.87 0.34
C ILE A 376 3.11 12.39 1.72
N LYS A 377 2.16 11.92 2.52
CA LYS A 377 2.42 11.23 3.78
C LYS A 377 2.91 9.80 3.53
N GLU A 378 3.68 9.28 4.47
CA GLU A 378 4.08 7.87 4.45
C GLU A 378 2.85 7.01 4.81
N THR A 379 2.43 6.16 3.87
CA THR A 379 1.26 5.28 4.02
C THR A 379 1.62 3.99 4.73
N ARG A 380 2.91 3.63 4.74
CA ARG A 380 3.42 2.43 5.39
C ARG A 380 4.69 2.76 6.18
N PRO A 381 4.57 3.42 7.35
CA PRO A 381 5.72 3.83 8.13
C PRO A 381 6.58 2.63 8.54
N ILE A 382 7.90 2.84 8.56
CA ILE A 382 8.81 1.92 9.21
C ILE A 382 8.73 2.17 10.71
N TRP A 383 8.26 1.19 11.45
CA TRP A 383 8.37 1.18 12.90
C TRP A 383 9.48 0.22 13.27
N ALA A 384 10.71 0.75 13.39
CA ALA A 384 11.89 -0.05 13.70
C ALA A 384 11.72 -0.87 14.99
N THR A 385 10.88 -0.41 15.91
CA THR A 385 10.58 -1.04 17.19
C THR A 385 9.29 -1.86 17.20
N TYR A 386 8.63 -2.09 16.06
CA TYR A 386 7.33 -2.78 16.04
C TYR A 386 7.34 -4.15 16.73
N GLU A 387 8.29 -5.00 16.37
CA GLU A 387 8.42 -6.34 16.98
C GLU A 387 8.77 -6.24 18.49
N LEU A 388 9.53 -5.20 18.88
CA LEU A 388 9.83 -4.93 20.28
C LEU A 388 8.56 -4.52 21.04
N HIS A 389 7.72 -3.65 20.47
CA HIS A 389 6.43 -3.27 21.06
C HIS A 389 5.50 -4.48 21.18
N LEU A 390 5.44 -5.34 20.16
CA LEU A 390 4.62 -6.53 20.18
C LEU A 390 5.05 -7.47 21.32
N HIS A 391 6.34 -7.78 21.42
CA HIS A 391 6.88 -8.59 22.52
C HIS A 391 6.70 -7.94 23.89
N HIS A 392 6.80 -6.62 23.98
CA HIS A 392 6.58 -5.90 25.23
C HIS A 392 5.12 -6.00 25.69
N THR A 393 4.15 -5.86 24.77
CA THR A 393 2.73 -6.10 25.09
C THR A 393 2.43 -7.57 25.38
N ASP A 394 3.15 -8.53 24.80
CA ASP A 394 3.04 -9.95 25.20
C ASP A 394 3.47 -10.17 26.66
N LEU A 395 4.48 -9.42 27.15
CA LEU A 395 4.88 -9.45 28.56
C LEU A 395 3.81 -8.85 29.47
N LEU A 396 3.13 -7.78 29.04
CA LEU A 396 2.00 -7.21 29.77
C LEU A 396 0.87 -8.23 29.94
N VAL A 397 0.47 -8.91 28.87
CA VAL A 397 -0.57 -9.97 28.92
C VAL A 397 -0.16 -11.07 29.89
N LYS A 398 1.10 -11.52 29.86
CA LYS A 398 1.60 -12.55 30.78
C LYS A 398 1.59 -12.07 32.23
N ALA A 399 2.05 -10.84 32.50
CA ALA A 399 2.03 -10.29 33.85
C ALA A 399 0.59 -10.15 34.39
N ALA A 400 -0.34 -9.68 33.55
CA ALA A 400 -1.75 -9.57 33.90
C ALA A 400 -2.40 -10.95 34.16
N SER A 401 -2.07 -11.97 33.35
CA SER A 401 -2.55 -13.34 33.55
C SER A 401 -2.04 -13.95 34.85
N GLU A 402 -0.76 -13.78 35.19
CA GLU A 402 -0.24 -14.25 36.49
C GLU A 402 -0.85 -13.49 37.67
N PHE A 403 -1.21 -12.23 37.47
CA PHE A 403 -1.88 -11.43 38.48
C PHE A 403 -3.33 -11.86 38.68
N GLU A 404 -4.07 -12.16 37.61
CA GLU A 404 -5.40 -12.78 37.68
C GLU A 404 -5.34 -14.11 38.43
N ASP A 405 -4.38 -14.98 38.11
CA ASP A 405 -4.16 -16.23 38.84
C ASP A 405 -3.88 -15.99 40.33
N ALA A 406 -3.07 -14.98 40.67
CA ALA A 406 -2.80 -14.62 42.05
C ALA A 406 -4.08 -14.21 42.79
N LEU A 407 -4.89 -13.36 42.17
CA LEU A 407 -6.18 -12.93 42.71
C LEU A 407 -7.15 -14.11 42.92
N ASN A 408 -7.20 -15.05 41.98
CA ASN A 408 -7.99 -16.29 42.11
C ASN A 408 -7.48 -17.20 43.24
N LEU A 409 -6.16 -17.33 43.40
CA LEU A 409 -5.56 -18.13 44.49
C LEU A 409 -5.87 -17.53 45.86
N LEU A 410 -5.86 -16.19 45.98
CA LEU A 410 -6.21 -15.53 47.23
C LEU A 410 -7.71 -15.62 47.53
N HIS A 411 -8.55 -15.57 46.50
CA HIS A 411 -9.98 -15.87 46.61
C HIS A 411 -10.22 -17.28 47.15
N ASP A 412 -9.51 -18.28 46.63
CA ASP A 412 -9.52 -19.68 47.07
C ASP A 412 -8.81 -19.94 48.42
N ASN A 413 -8.28 -18.89 49.07
CA ASN A 413 -7.52 -18.97 50.32
C ASN A 413 -6.24 -19.83 50.25
N LYS A 414 -5.60 -19.90 49.06
CA LYS A 414 -4.33 -20.62 48.81
C LYS A 414 -3.13 -19.67 48.89
N ILE A 415 -2.81 -19.24 50.12
CA ILE A 415 -1.84 -18.16 50.38
C ILE A 415 -0.42 -18.48 49.92
N ASP A 416 0.09 -19.70 50.17
CA ASP A 416 1.47 -20.06 49.79
C ASP A 416 1.69 -19.95 48.27
N MET A 417 0.72 -20.44 47.49
CA MET A 417 0.77 -20.36 46.03
C MET A 417 0.62 -18.93 45.51
N PHE A 418 -0.14 -18.09 46.22
CA PHE A 418 -0.26 -16.67 45.90
C PHE A 418 1.10 -15.95 46.02
N GLU A 419 1.88 -16.22 47.08
CA GLU A 419 3.18 -15.58 47.28
C GLU A 419 4.18 -15.90 46.16
N GLU A 420 4.16 -17.14 45.65
CA GLU A 420 5.04 -17.58 44.56
C GLU A 420 4.85 -16.75 43.27
N LYS A 421 3.61 -16.34 42.97
CA LYS A 421 3.27 -15.53 41.77
C LYS A 421 4.01 -14.20 41.73
N GLY A 422 4.31 -13.60 42.89
CA GLY A 422 5.01 -12.33 42.97
C GLY A 422 6.40 -12.34 42.34
N SER A 423 7.11 -13.45 42.46
CA SER A 423 8.44 -13.63 41.84
C SER A 423 8.36 -13.68 40.31
N VAL A 424 7.30 -14.29 39.77
CA VAL A 424 7.03 -14.43 38.34
C VAL A 424 6.64 -13.08 37.73
N ILE A 425 5.72 -12.35 38.37
CA ILE A 425 5.31 -11.01 37.91
C ILE A 425 6.52 -10.05 37.89
N LYS A 426 7.37 -10.11 38.93
CA LYS A 426 8.63 -9.34 38.98
C LYS A 426 9.60 -9.71 37.85
N ASP A 427 9.60 -10.95 37.39
CA ASP A 427 10.43 -11.36 36.26
C ASP A 427 9.94 -10.76 34.94
N TYR A 428 8.63 -10.70 34.73
CA TYR A 428 8.05 -10.04 33.55
C TYR A 428 8.29 -8.54 33.55
N GLU A 429 8.17 -7.87 34.70
CA GLU A 429 8.50 -6.45 34.84
C GLU A 429 9.98 -6.16 34.50
N ARG A 430 10.92 -6.95 35.01
CA ARG A 430 12.34 -6.81 34.65
C ARG A 430 12.62 -6.99 33.16
N LYS A 431 11.92 -7.93 32.51
CA LYS A 431 12.03 -8.15 31.06
C LYS A 431 11.44 -6.99 30.27
N ALA A 432 10.30 -6.45 30.70
CA ALA A 432 9.67 -5.29 30.08
C ALA A 432 10.60 -4.06 30.09
N ASP A 433 11.26 -3.85 31.22
CA ASP A 433 12.23 -2.77 31.44
C ASP A 433 13.45 -2.88 30.50
N TRP A 434 13.86 -4.11 30.16
CA TRP A 434 14.85 -4.37 29.11
C TRP A 434 14.33 -3.99 27.72
N TYR A 435 13.11 -4.44 27.35
CA TYR A 435 12.52 -4.09 26.05
C TYR A 435 12.35 -2.59 25.88
N ARG A 436 11.90 -1.86 26.92
CA ARG A 436 11.81 -0.40 26.89
C ARG A 436 13.16 0.25 26.58
N ARG A 437 14.23 -0.15 27.29
CA ARG A 437 15.59 0.37 27.04
C ARG A 437 16.11 0.05 25.64
N GLU A 438 15.81 -1.14 25.12
CA GLU A 438 16.22 -1.52 23.76
C GLU A 438 15.46 -0.71 22.70
N MET A 439 14.16 -0.45 22.92
CA MET A 439 13.37 0.45 22.07
C MET A 439 13.94 1.87 22.08
N ASP A 440 14.27 2.41 23.25
CA ASP A 440 14.92 3.72 23.39
C ASP A 440 16.17 3.78 22.49
N ARG A 441 17.06 2.79 22.64
CA ARG A 441 18.29 2.69 21.85
C ARG A 441 18.03 2.66 20.34
N VAL A 442 17.15 1.77 19.88
CA VAL A 442 16.84 1.62 18.44
C VAL A 442 16.24 2.91 17.88
N ILE A 443 15.38 3.60 18.64
CA ILE A 443 14.74 4.85 18.20
C ILE A 443 15.77 5.98 18.07
N TYR A 444 16.68 6.11 19.03
CA TYR A 444 17.74 7.14 18.98
C TYR A 444 18.78 6.86 17.88
N ASP A 445 19.13 5.59 17.65
CA ASP A 445 20.06 5.19 16.59
C ASP A 445 19.42 5.29 15.19
N SER A 446 18.09 5.22 15.10
CA SER A 446 17.38 5.37 13.82
C SER A 446 17.44 6.82 13.33
N VAL A 447 17.67 7.04 12.04
CA VAL A 447 17.61 8.39 11.41
C VAL A 447 16.21 8.70 10.86
N LEU A 448 15.35 7.69 10.71
CA LEU A 448 14.18 7.74 9.80
C LEU A 448 12.79 7.73 10.47
N SER A 449 12.68 7.52 11.79
CA SER A 449 11.36 7.47 12.44
C SER A 449 10.83 8.90 12.67
N ARG A 450 9.65 9.20 12.10
CA ARG A 450 8.93 10.46 12.31
C ARG A 450 8.13 10.46 13.61
N ASP A 451 7.73 9.27 14.06
CA ASP A 451 6.83 9.03 15.20
C ASP A 451 7.60 8.59 16.46
N ARG A 452 8.87 9.04 16.59
CA ARG A 452 9.76 8.67 17.71
C ARG A 452 9.11 8.88 19.05
N GLU A 453 8.57 10.07 19.25
CA GLU A 453 7.99 10.47 20.53
C GLU A 453 6.77 9.62 20.88
N ASP A 454 5.94 9.29 19.89
CA ASP A 454 4.76 8.47 20.12
C ASP A 454 5.14 7.02 20.43
N LEU A 455 6.11 6.45 19.71
CA LEU A 455 6.61 5.10 20.00
C LEU A 455 7.27 5.05 21.39
N LEU A 456 8.03 6.07 21.79
CA LEU A 456 8.58 6.16 23.15
C LEU A 456 7.47 6.26 24.21
N LYS A 457 6.41 7.04 23.96
CA LYS A 457 5.24 7.11 24.85
C LYS A 457 4.56 5.77 24.97
N LEU A 458 4.32 5.07 23.86
CA LEU A 458 3.72 3.72 23.86
C LEU A 458 4.56 2.77 24.72
N ALA A 459 5.88 2.74 24.51
CA ALA A 459 6.78 1.91 25.31
C ALA A 459 6.70 2.27 26.80
N SER A 460 6.73 3.56 27.14
CA SER A 460 6.68 4.01 28.53
C SER A 460 5.35 3.68 29.22
N ARG A 461 4.20 3.82 28.53
CA ARG A 461 2.89 3.53 29.11
C ARG A 461 2.71 2.03 29.36
N THR A 462 3.06 1.19 28.39
CA THR A 462 3.05 -0.27 28.55
C THR A 462 3.94 -0.74 29.71
N ASP A 463 5.16 -0.20 29.82
CA ASP A 463 6.09 -0.55 30.90
C ASP A 463 5.53 -0.18 32.28
N ARG A 464 4.97 1.03 32.39
CA ARG A 464 4.36 1.49 33.65
C ARG A 464 3.13 0.65 34.04
N SER A 465 2.28 0.21 33.10
CA SER A 465 1.18 -0.72 33.43
C SER A 465 1.69 -1.99 34.11
N ILE A 466 2.78 -2.59 33.60
CA ILE A 466 3.38 -3.79 34.21
C ILE A 466 3.92 -3.48 35.61
N ALA A 467 4.57 -2.32 35.78
CA ALA A 467 5.07 -1.88 37.08
C ALA A 467 3.94 -1.66 38.11
N TYR A 468 2.78 -1.14 37.68
CA TYR A 468 1.60 -0.99 38.53
C TYR A 468 0.97 -2.33 38.90
N ILE A 469 0.89 -3.31 37.99
CA ILE A 469 0.45 -4.68 38.32
C ILE A 469 1.33 -5.29 39.42
N LEU A 470 2.66 -5.20 39.28
CA LEU A 470 3.59 -5.66 40.31
C LEU A 470 3.44 -4.87 41.61
N GLY A 471 3.23 -3.57 41.50
CA GLY A 471 2.96 -2.69 42.62
C GLY A 471 1.73 -3.12 43.40
N ALA A 472 0.62 -3.40 42.71
CA ALA A 472 -0.65 -3.83 43.27
C ALA A 472 -0.47 -5.17 44.00
N PHE A 473 0.17 -6.15 43.36
CA PHE A 473 0.51 -7.42 43.99
C PHE A 473 1.28 -7.23 45.31
N ARG A 474 2.30 -6.35 45.33
CA ARG A 474 3.08 -6.09 46.55
C ARG A 474 2.24 -5.52 47.69
N ARG A 475 1.27 -4.65 47.40
CA ARG A 475 0.39 -4.06 48.42
C ARG A 475 -0.60 -5.09 48.94
N LEU A 476 -1.17 -5.86 48.02
CA LEU A 476 -2.06 -6.96 48.38
C LEU A 476 -1.36 -8.00 49.25
N ASN A 477 -0.12 -8.37 48.92
CA ASN A 477 0.65 -9.34 49.71
C ASN A 477 0.94 -8.87 51.15
N LEU A 478 0.98 -7.56 51.40
CA LEU A 478 1.12 -7.02 52.77
C LEU A 478 -0.19 -7.06 53.56
N ALA A 479 -1.34 -7.11 52.89
CA ALA A 479 -2.67 -7.11 53.51
C ALA A 479 -3.44 -8.44 53.32
N LYS A 480 -2.81 -9.47 52.74
CA LYS A 480 -3.45 -10.72 52.30
C LYS A 480 -4.27 -11.44 53.38
N ASP A 481 -3.81 -11.38 54.63
CA ASP A 481 -4.46 -12.06 55.77
C ASP A 481 -5.67 -11.28 56.31
N ARG A 482 -5.87 -10.04 55.84
CA ARG A 482 -6.88 -9.09 56.32
C ARG A 482 -7.81 -8.60 55.20
N VAL A 483 -7.79 -9.25 54.04
CA VAL A 483 -8.72 -8.94 52.94
C VAL A 483 -10.13 -9.37 53.35
N PRO A 484 -11.11 -8.45 53.40
CA PRO A 484 -12.48 -8.81 53.70
C PRO A 484 -13.12 -9.62 52.57
N ASP A 485 -14.09 -10.47 52.92
CA ASP A 485 -14.76 -11.37 51.97
C ASP A 485 -15.45 -10.60 50.83
N SER A 486 -16.02 -9.43 51.13
CA SER A 486 -16.65 -8.53 50.16
C SER A 486 -15.70 -8.05 49.05
N ILE A 487 -14.42 -7.81 49.38
CA ILE A 487 -13.37 -7.49 48.41
C ILE A 487 -12.84 -8.76 47.75
N ARG A 488 -12.66 -9.82 48.53
CA ARG A 488 -12.18 -11.13 48.06
C ARG A 488 -13.08 -11.72 46.97
N ASP A 489 -14.39 -11.54 47.06
CA ASP A 489 -15.37 -12.01 46.07
C ASP A 489 -15.26 -11.27 44.73
N LYS A 490 -14.72 -10.04 44.74
CA LYS A 490 -14.52 -9.21 43.54
C LYS A 490 -13.15 -9.43 42.87
N MET A 491 -12.21 -10.09 43.53
CA MET A 491 -10.85 -10.33 43.02
C MET A 491 -10.79 -11.04 41.67
N PRO A 492 -11.57 -12.12 41.40
CA PRO A 492 -11.60 -12.74 40.08
C PRO A 492 -12.05 -11.78 38.97
N GLU A 493 -13.04 -10.92 39.25
CA GLU A 493 -13.52 -9.90 38.32
C GLU A 493 -12.44 -8.86 38.02
N MET A 494 -11.73 -8.37 39.05
CA MET A 494 -10.62 -7.42 38.90
C MET A 494 -9.50 -7.99 38.00
N GLY A 495 -9.05 -9.20 38.30
CA GLY A 495 -7.96 -9.85 37.56
C GLY A 495 -8.32 -10.07 36.09
N ARG A 496 -9.53 -10.60 35.84
CA ARG A 496 -10.04 -10.84 34.51
C ARG A 496 -10.10 -9.57 33.67
N LYS A 497 -10.62 -8.47 34.21
CA LYS A 497 -10.69 -7.18 33.48
C LYS A 497 -9.29 -6.64 33.13
N ILE A 498 -8.32 -6.72 34.05
CA ILE A 498 -6.94 -6.30 33.78
C ILE A 498 -6.30 -7.14 32.67
N ARG A 499 -6.50 -8.48 32.69
CA ARG A 499 -6.01 -9.37 31.62
C ARG A 499 -6.69 -9.06 30.28
N GLU A 500 -8.01 -8.91 30.27
CA GLU A 500 -8.78 -8.56 29.07
C GLU A 500 -8.30 -7.22 28.46
N GLY A 501 -8.05 -6.20 29.29
CA GLY A 501 -7.47 -4.92 28.85
C GLY A 501 -6.09 -5.06 28.21
N ALA A 502 -5.21 -5.86 28.82
CA ALA A 502 -3.89 -6.17 28.28
C ALA A 502 -3.97 -6.89 26.92
N GLU A 503 -4.92 -7.82 26.76
CA GLU A 503 -5.15 -8.55 25.50
C GLU A 503 -5.65 -7.64 24.38
N LEU A 504 -6.60 -6.74 24.69
CA LEU A 504 -7.10 -5.74 23.75
C LEU A 504 -5.96 -4.83 23.26
N LEU A 505 -5.14 -4.29 24.17
CA LEU A 505 -3.99 -3.45 23.81
C LEU A 505 -2.98 -4.21 22.94
N ARG A 506 -2.61 -5.44 23.33
CA ARG A 506 -1.69 -6.29 22.56
C ARG A 506 -2.22 -6.58 21.16
N ASN A 507 -3.51 -6.90 21.05
CA ASN A 507 -4.15 -7.17 19.77
C ASN A 507 -4.23 -5.90 18.91
N ALA A 508 -4.47 -4.74 19.50
CA ALA A 508 -4.43 -3.45 18.82
C ALA A 508 -3.02 -3.17 18.27
N VAL A 509 -1.95 -3.35 19.06
CA VAL A 509 -0.55 -3.23 18.60
C VAL A 509 -0.28 -4.19 17.44
N SER A 510 -0.75 -5.44 17.50
CA SER A 510 -0.54 -6.41 16.42
C SER A 510 -1.23 -6.03 15.09
N LYS A 511 -2.23 -5.15 15.14
CA LYS A 511 -3.07 -4.74 14.00
C LYS A 511 -2.80 -3.31 13.54
N MET A 512 -2.24 -2.44 14.38
CA MET A 512 -2.13 -1.01 14.10
C MET A 512 -1.34 -0.69 12.80
N ARG A 513 -0.44 -1.59 12.34
CA ARG A 513 0.29 -1.45 11.07
C ARG A 513 -0.50 -1.89 9.85
N ASP A 514 -1.07 -3.10 9.90
CA ASP A 514 -1.59 -3.80 8.74
C ASP A 514 -3.12 -3.68 8.62
N ASP A 515 -3.81 -3.42 9.74
CA ASP A 515 -5.27 -3.44 9.92
C ASP A 515 -5.72 -2.37 10.95
N PRO A 516 -5.47 -1.07 10.69
CA PRO A 516 -5.72 0.02 11.62
C PRO A 516 -7.20 0.18 12.01
N GLU A 517 -8.14 -0.18 11.14
CA GLU A 517 -9.58 -0.10 11.43
C GLU A 517 -9.98 -1.06 12.55
N ASN A 518 -9.52 -2.32 12.47
CA ASN A 518 -9.77 -3.26 13.56
C ASN A 518 -8.93 -2.92 14.80
N ALA A 519 -7.75 -2.29 14.65
CA ALA A 519 -7.03 -1.77 15.80
C ALA A 519 -7.85 -0.69 16.52
N ILE A 520 -8.48 0.26 15.81
CA ILE A 520 -9.35 1.28 16.41
C ILE A 520 -10.54 0.63 17.15
N LYS A 521 -11.21 -0.36 16.56
CA LYS A 521 -12.31 -1.08 17.22
C LYS A 521 -11.89 -1.74 18.53
N LEU A 522 -10.72 -2.38 18.55
CA LEU A 522 -10.16 -2.98 19.77
C LEU A 522 -9.87 -1.92 20.84
N LEU A 523 -9.48 -0.71 20.42
CA LEU A 523 -9.25 0.41 21.34
C LEU A 523 -10.58 0.99 21.86
N GLU A 524 -11.65 0.99 21.08
CA GLU A 524 -13.00 1.35 21.57
C GLU A 524 -13.53 0.33 22.59
N GLU A 525 -13.21 -0.96 22.43
CA GLU A 525 -13.50 -1.99 23.44
C GLU A 525 -12.66 -1.78 24.71
N LEU A 526 -11.41 -1.32 24.57
CA LEU A 526 -10.54 -0.98 25.70
C LEU A 526 -11.07 0.21 26.50
N ASP A 527 -11.55 1.27 25.84
CA ASP A 527 -12.16 2.42 26.52
C ASP A 527 -13.41 2.01 27.32
N LYS A 528 -14.26 1.11 26.77
CA LYS A 528 -15.42 0.60 27.50
C LYS A 528 -15.00 -0.22 28.73
N LEU A 529 -13.92 -1.00 28.60
CA LEU A 529 -13.40 -1.80 29.70
C LEU A 529 -12.85 -0.93 30.83
N GLU A 530 -12.14 0.15 30.50
CA GLU A 530 -11.67 1.15 31.47
C GLU A 530 -12.84 1.79 32.21
N HIS A 531 -13.88 2.22 31.50
CA HIS A 531 -15.07 2.79 32.14
C HIS A 531 -15.76 1.81 33.08
N ASP A 532 -15.88 0.54 32.69
CA ASP A 532 -16.42 -0.49 33.57
C ASP A 532 -15.50 -0.75 34.78
N TYR A 533 -14.18 -0.57 34.62
CA TYR A 533 -13.21 -0.72 35.70
C TYR A 533 -13.30 0.43 36.71
N ASP A 534 -13.57 1.66 36.27
CA ASP A 534 -13.80 2.81 37.15
C ASP A 534 -14.99 2.59 38.09
N VAL A 535 -16.06 1.99 37.56
CA VAL A 535 -17.23 1.62 38.37
C VAL A 535 -16.82 0.62 39.45
N LEU A 536 -16.08 -0.43 39.06
CA LEU A 536 -15.56 -1.43 39.98
C LEU A 536 -14.61 -0.82 41.03
N HIS A 537 -13.74 0.10 40.62
CA HIS A 537 -12.83 0.83 41.50
C HIS A 537 -13.60 1.57 42.60
N ASN A 538 -14.61 2.37 42.20
CA ASN A 538 -15.44 3.13 43.13
C ASN A 538 -16.24 2.22 44.08
N GLU A 539 -16.75 1.09 43.59
CA GLU A 539 -17.38 0.06 44.42
C GLU A 539 -16.42 -0.48 45.49
N LEU A 540 -15.20 -0.83 45.11
CA LEU A 540 -14.17 -1.38 46.00
C LEU A 540 -13.74 -0.38 47.07
N LEU A 541 -13.54 0.89 46.72
CA LEU A 541 -13.25 1.95 47.70
C LEU A 541 -14.42 2.15 48.68
N ALA A 542 -15.67 2.10 48.19
CA ALA A 542 -16.84 2.21 49.06
C ALA A 542 -16.92 1.04 50.06
N ILE A 543 -16.51 -0.17 49.66
CA ILE A 543 -16.42 -1.33 50.55
C ILE A 543 -15.42 -1.09 51.68
N ILE A 544 -14.21 -0.58 51.37
CA ILE A 544 -13.20 -0.24 52.39
C ILE A 544 -13.77 0.74 53.43
N VAL A 545 -14.49 1.77 53.00
CA VAL A 545 -15.07 2.78 53.91
C VAL A 545 -16.20 2.21 54.77
N ARG A 546 -17.02 1.32 54.20
CA ARG A 546 -18.12 0.64 54.93
C ARG A 546 -17.58 -0.28 56.01
N GLU A 547 -16.48 -0.97 55.73
CA GLU A 547 -15.89 -1.97 56.62
C GLU A 547 -14.78 -1.42 57.53
N ARG A 548 -14.74 -0.09 57.71
CA ARG A 548 -13.76 0.62 58.57
C ARG A 548 -13.67 0.11 60.01
N GLU A 549 -14.71 -0.56 60.51
CA GLU A 549 -14.74 -1.10 61.88
C GLU A 549 -14.07 -2.47 61.98
N ILE A 550 -13.88 -3.15 60.85
CA ILE A 550 -13.30 -4.50 60.75
C ILE A 550 -11.83 -4.43 60.26
N LEU A 551 -11.52 -3.44 59.42
CA LEU A 551 -10.19 -3.21 58.88
C LEU A 551 -9.36 -2.32 59.80
N ASP A 552 -8.16 -2.78 60.17
CA ASP A 552 -7.19 -1.89 60.80
C ASP A 552 -6.67 -0.84 59.78
N PRO A 553 -6.24 0.35 60.25
CA PRO A 553 -5.85 1.43 59.36
C PRO A 553 -4.72 1.06 58.38
N VAL A 554 -3.81 0.16 58.76
CA VAL A 554 -2.68 -0.22 57.92
C VAL A 554 -3.16 -1.11 56.78
N SER A 555 -3.96 -2.14 57.08
CA SER A 555 -4.58 -2.98 56.06
C SER A 555 -5.51 -2.19 55.14
N ALA A 556 -6.30 -1.24 55.67
CA ALA A 556 -7.15 -0.37 54.85
C ALA A 556 -6.34 0.44 53.84
N ILE A 557 -5.24 1.08 54.26
CA ILE A 557 -4.35 1.84 53.37
C ILE A 557 -3.71 0.95 52.31
N MET A 558 -3.26 -0.26 52.68
CA MET A 558 -2.66 -1.19 51.73
C MET A 558 -3.66 -1.66 50.68
N LEU A 559 -4.90 -1.94 51.07
CA LEU A 559 -5.97 -2.32 50.15
C LEU A 559 -6.37 -1.16 49.23
N MET A 560 -6.42 0.07 49.76
CA MET A 560 -6.66 1.27 48.95
C MET A 560 -5.59 1.43 47.87
N TYR A 561 -4.29 1.38 48.22
CA TYR A 561 -3.22 1.45 47.23
C TYR A 561 -3.22 0.27 46.25
N PHE A 562 -3.64 -0.93 46.68
CA PHE A 562 -3.82 -2.06 45.78
C PHE A 562 -4.88 -1.75 44.72
N ILE A 563 -6.04 -1.22 45.12
CA ILE A 563 -7.13 -0.85 44.21
C ILE A 563 -6.70 0.28 43.27
N GLU A 564 -6.09 1.35 43.80
CA GLU A 564 -5.56 2.47 42.99
C GLU A 564 -4.52 2.01 41.96
N PHE A 565 -3.65 1.06 42.34
CA PHE A 565 -2.62 0.58 41.41
C PHE A 565 -3.21 -0.33 40.34
N CYS A 566 -4.26 -1.07 40.65
CA CYS A 566 -4.99 -1.84 39.65
C CYS A 566 -5.67 -0.92 38.62
N GLU A 567 -6.38 0.12 39.08
CA GLU A 567 -6.98 1.17 38.22
C GLU A 567 -5.90 1.86 37.37
N SER A 568 -4.83 2.37 38.00
CA SER A 568 -3.70 3.00 37.29
C SER A 568 -3.09 2.10 36.21
N SER A 569 -3.13 0.77 36.38
CA SER A 569 -2.64 -0.16 35.38
C SER A 569 -3.53 -0.20 34.14
N VAL A 570 -4.86 -0.11 34.31
CA VAL A 570 -5.87 -0.08 33.24
C VAL A 570 -5.86 1.27 32.54
N ASP A 571 -5.80 2.38 33.28
CA ASP A 571 -5.69 3.74 32.73
C ASP A 571 -4.47 3.86 31.80
N LEU A 572 -3.34 3.30 32.21
CA LEU A 572 -2.13 3.32 31.40
C LEU A 572 -2.22 2.44 30.14
N MET A 573 -3.06 1.39 30.15
CA MET A 573 -3.36 0.63 28.95
C MET A 573 -4.21 1.47 27.99
N GLN A 574 -5.19 2.21 28.51
CA GLN A 574 -6.02 3.14 27.75
C GLN A 574 -5.17 4.28 27.16
N ASP A 575 -4.31 4.91 27.96
CA ASP A 575 -3.33 5.92 27.51
C ASP A 575 -2.44 5.38 26.39
N ALA A 576 -1.96 4.14 26.51
CA ALA A 576 -1.17 3.47 25.47
C ALA A 576 -2.00 3.28 24.20
N GLY A 577 -3.29 2.94 24.36
CA GLY A 577 -4.28 2.90 23.29
C GLY A 577 -4.43 4.22 22.55
N ASP A 578 -4.53 5.34 23.27
CA ASP A 578 -4.63 6.67 22.67
C ASP A 578 -3.37 7.06 21.88
N VAL A 579 -2.19 6.65 22.33
CA VAL A 579 -0.96 6.78 21.56
C VAL A 579 -1.05 5.99 20.26
N ILE A 580 -1.60 4.78 20.28
CA ILE A 580 -1.84 3.98 19.07
C ILE A 580 -2.82 4.71 18.13
N ARG A 581 -3.92 5.28 18.65
CA ARG A 581 -4.87 6.08 17.85
C ARG A 581 -4.19 7.28 17.19
N LEU A 582 -3.31 7.96 17.91
CA LEU A 582 -2.54 9.10 17.40
C LEU A 582 -1.62 8.67 16.26
N ILE A 583 -0.89 7.56 16.44
CA ILE A 583 -0.01 6.99 15.40
C ILE A 583 -0.84 6.61 14.17
N ILE A 584 -1.95 5.89 14.35
CA ILE A 584 -2.85 5.52 13.26
C ILE A 584 -3.34 6.77 12.54
N SER A 585 -3.78 7.80 13.27
CA SER A 585 -4.32 9.05 12.70
C SER A 585 -3.28 9.87 11.93
N LYS A 586 -2.01 9.86 12.37
CA LYS A 586 -0.91 10.52 11.63
C LYS A 586 -0.73 9.93 10.23
N HIS A 587 -0.92 8.62 10.11
CA HIS A 587 -0.79 7.85 8.88
C HIS A 587 -2.11 7.59 8.16
N ALA A 588 -3.26 7.86 8.79
CA ALA A 588 -4.56 7.80 8.17
C ALA A 588 -4.66 8.87 7.07
N ILE A 589 -4.92 8.41 5.85
CA ILE A 589 -5.08 9.25 4.66
C ILE A 589 -6.53 9.35 4.26
N TRP A 590 -7.33 8.34 4.64
CA TRP A 590 -8.78 8.40 4.62
C TRP A 590 -9.26 9.13 5.88
N PRO A 591 -10.13 10.13 5.76
CA PRO A 591 -10.86 10.62 6.92
C PRO A 591 -11.71 9.46 7.43
N SER A 592 -11.33 8.88 8.56
CA SER A 592 -12.27 8.12 9.35
C SER A 592 -13.32 9.14 9.83
N GLU A 593 -14.60 8.84 9.63
CA GLU A 593 -15.67 9.51 10.35
C GLU A 593 -15.53 9.08 11.83
N VAL A 594 -14.54 9.67 12.51
CA VAL A 594 -14.38 9.62 13.97
C VAL A 594 -14.92 10.92 14.51
#